data_AF-A0A3B8Y6Q9-F1
#
_entry.id   AF-A0A3B8Y6Q9-F1
#
_cell.length_a   1.000
_cell.length_b   1.000
_cell.length_c   1.000
_cell.angle_alpha   90.00
_cell.angle_beta   90.00
_cell.angle_gamma   90.00
#
_symmetry.space_group_name_H-M   'P 1'
#
loop_
_entity.id
_entity.type
_entity.pdbx_description
1 polymer ?
#
loop_
_entity_poly.entity_id
_entity_poly.type
_entity_poly.pdbx_seq_one_letter_code
_entity_poly.pdbx_strand_id
1 'polypeptide(L)'
;LSPSCSISPREAFFAVTEMVNIEQSIGRISGELICPYPPGIPLLMPGEKITVNSIEYLDKVFNLGAIVTGCSDQSLTKVKVIKT
;
A
#
# COMPACT_ATOMS: atom_id res chain seq x y z
N LEU A 1 -7.43 -17.56 3.13
CA LEU A 1 -6.62 -16.32 3.17
C LEU A 1 -7.56 -15.20 3.57
N SER A 2 -7.76 -15.00 4.87
CA SER A 2 -8.58 -13.90 5.36
C SER A 2 -7.77 -12.63 5.11
N PRO A 3 -8.22 -11.67 4.29
CA PRO A 3 -7.62 -10.35 4.32
C PRO A 3 -7.85 -9.88 5.75
N SER A 4 -6.78 -9.64 6.51
CA SER A 4 -6.86 -9.02 7.82
C SER A 4 -7.24 -7.55 7.60
N CYS A 5 -8.49 -7.33 7.18
CA CYS A 5 -9.11 -6.02 7.04
C CYS A 5 -9.06 -5.42 8.44
N SER A 6 -8.07 -4.55 8.67
CA SER A 6 -7.78 -4.03 10.01
C SER A 6 -8.81 -2.97 10.37
N ILE A 7 -9.26 -2.22 9.35
CA ILE A 7 -10.39 -1.30 9.38
C ILE A 7 -11.06 -1.29 7.99
N SER A 8 -12.28 -0.79 7.90
CA SER A 8 -12.99 -0.63 6.63
C SER A 8 -12.37 0.47 5.75
N PRO A 9 -12.56 0.42 4.42
CA PRO A 9 -12.12 1.51 3.52
C PRO A 9 -12.69 2.89 3.90
N ARG A 10 -13.91 2.92 4.46
CA ARG A 10 -14.53 4.16 4.95
C ARG A 10 -13.78 4.72 6.16
N GLU A 11 -13.41 3.87 7.12
CA GLU A 11 -12.62 4.30 8.28
C GLU A 11 -11.24 4.77 7.84
N ALA A 12 -10.57 4.03 6.96
CA ALA A 12 -9.27 4.42 6.41
C ALA A 12 -9.32 5.77 5.68
N PHE A 13 -10.41 6.05 4.94
CA PHE A 13 -10.61 7.30 4.23
C PHE A 13 -10.65 8.54 5.16
N PHE A 14 -11.25 8.40 6.34
CA PHE A 14 -11.36 9.50 7.33
C PHE A 14 -10.22 9.52 8.35
N ALA A 15 -9.36 8.52 8.35
CA ALA A 15 -8.26 8.42 9.30
C ALA A 15 -7.13 9.39 8.96
N VAL A 16 -6.42 9.85 10.00
CA VAL A 16 -5.21 10.65 9.83
C VAL A 16 -4.12 9.75 9.25
N THR A 17 -3.38 10.25 8.26
CA THR A 17 -2.30 9.51 7.61
C THR A 17 -0.95 10.19 7.80
N GLU A 18 0.12 9.42 7.62
CA GLU A 18 1.49 9.91 7.56
C GLU A 18 2.26 9.21 6.43
N MET A 19 3.30 9.88 5.91
CA MET A 19 4.22 9.30 4.91
C MET A 19 5.41 8.67 5.63
N VAL A 20 5.66 7.38 5.37
CA VAL A 20 6.80 6.64 5.92
C VAL A 20 7.62 6.01 4.79
N ASN A 21 8.89 5.69 5.05
CA ASN A 21 9.66 4.89 4.08
C ASN A 21 8.98 3.53 3.87
N ILE A 22 9.02 3.01 2.65
CA ILE A 22 8.29 1.78 2.28
C ILE A 22 8.65 0.58 3.18
N GLU A 23 9.91 0.45 3.59
CA GLU A 23 10.37 -0.59 4.52
C GLU A 23 9.74 -0.46 5.92
N GLN A 24 9.52 0.78 6.38
CA GLN A 24 8.92 1.08 7.69
C GLN A 24 7.39 0.90 7.68
N SER A 25 6.79 0.70 6.52
CA SER A 25 5.35 0.52 6.37
C SER A 25 4.88 -0.90 6.72
N ILE A 26 5.79 -1.88 6.75
CA ILE A 26 5.47 -3.29 7.02
C ILE A 26 4.79 -3.42 8.39
N GLY A 27 3.62 -4.05 8.41
CA GLY A 27 2.81 -4.25 9.60
C GLY A 27 1.86 -3.09 9.93
N ARG A 28 1.98 -1.94 9.26
CA ARG A 28 1.08 -0.79 9.39
C ARG A 28 -0.17 -0.98 8.52
N ILE A 29 -1.18 -0.14 8.73
CA ILE A 29 -2.39 -0.10 7.91
C ILE A 29 -2.14 0.88 6.75
N SER A 30 -2.40 0.46 5.52
CA SER A 30 -2.28 1.30 4.33
C SER A 30 -3.26 2.47 4.41
N GLY A 31 -2.76 3.67 4.14
CA GLY A 31 -3.56 4.89 3.99
C GLY A 31 -3.86 5.25 2.54
N GLU A 32 -3.42 4.43 1.58
CA GLU A 32 -3.61 4.67 0.16
C GLU A 32 -3.81 3.39 -0.65
N LEU A 33 -4.21 3.58 -1.90
CA LEU A 33 -4.31 2.52 -2.90
C LEU A 33 -2.92 2.28 -3.50
N ILE A 34 -2.52 1.03 -3.69
CA ILE A 34 -1.36 0.70 -4.52
C ILE A 34 -1.77 -0.33 -5.56
N CYS A 35 -1.70 0.05 -6.84
CA CYS A 35 -2.19 -0.75 -7.95
C CYS A 35 -1.13 -0.81 -9.08
N PRO A 36 -0.37 -1.92 -9.16
CA PRO A 36 0.57 -2.14 -10.25
C PRO A 36 -0.14 -2.56 -11.55
N TYR A 37 0.36 -2.06 -12.68
CA TYR A 37 -0.11 -2.38 -14.03
C TYR A 37 1.06 -2.79 -14.94
N PRO A 38 0.89 -3.84 -15.77
CA PRO A 38 -0.28 -4.75 -15.85
C PRO A 38 -0.31 -5.76 -14.67
N PRO A 39 -1.49 -6.30 -14.27
CA PRO A 39 -2.81 -6.18 -14.91
C PRO A 39 -3.66 -4.98 -14.46
N GLY A 40 -3.25 -4.21 -13.45
CA GLY A 40 -4.06 -3.09 -12.92
C GLY A 40 -5.09 -3.53 -11.87
N ILE A 41 -4.76 -4.55 -11.09
CA ILE A 41 -5.55 -4.99 -9.93
C ILE A 41 -4.90 -4.44 -8.66
N PRO A 42 -5.68 -3.87 -7.72
CA PRO A 42 -5.14 -3.38 -6.46
C PRO A 42 -4.35 -4.45 -5.71
N LEU A 43 -3.11 -4.12 -5.35
CA LEU A 43 -2.27 -4.92 -4.47
C LEU A 43 -2.54 -4.58 -2.99
N LEU A 44 -2.81 -3.30 -2.72
CA LEU A 44 -3.17 -2.79 -1.41
C LEU A 44 -4.33 -1.81 -1.53
N MET A 45 -5.32 -1.97 -0.66
CA MET A 45 -6.42 -1.03 -0.45
C MET A 45 -6.22 -0.25 0.86
N PRO A 46 -6.73 0.99 0.97
CA PRO A 46 -6.78 1.69 2.25
C PRO A 46 -7.52 0.86 3.31
N GLY A 47 -6.92 0.70 4.49
CA GLY A 47 -7.46 -0.13 5.58
C GLY A 47 -6.90 -1.56 5.65
N GLU A 48 -6.17 -1.98 4.62
CA GLU A 48 -5.45 -3.26 4.63
C GLU A 48 -4.10 -3.15 5.33
N LYS A 49 -3.67 -4.24 5.97
CA LYS A 49 -2.35 -4.32 6.57
C LYS A 49 -1.29 -4.52 5.48
N ILE A 50 -0.26 -3.70 5.49
CA ILE A 50 0.88 -3.85 4.59
C ILE A 50 1.73 -5.01 5.08
N THR A 51 1.94 -6.02 4.22
CA THR A 51 2.72 -7.22 4.55
C THR A 51 4.07 -7.21 3.87
N VAL A 52 5.01 -8.01 4.39
CA VAL A 52 6.32 -8.25 3.74
C VAL A 52 6.11 -8.69 2.30
N ASN A 53 5.25 -9.69 2.07
CA ASN A 53 4.95 -10.22 0.74
C ASN A 53 4.39 -9.14 -0.22
N SER A 54 3.58 -8.20 0.29
CA SER A 54 3.06 -7.09 -0.51
C SER A 54 4.21 -6.19 -0.99
N ILE A 55 5.16 -5.85 -0.11
CA ILE A 55 6.31 -5.02 -0.46
C ILE A 55 7.26 -5.76 -1.41
N GLU A 56 7.58 -7.02 -1.13
CA GLU A 56 8.44 -7.83 -2.00
C GLU A 56 7.85 -8.01 -3.41
N TYR A 57 6.54 -8.25 -3.50
CA TYR A 57 5.85 -8.34 -4.79
C TYR A 57 5.87 -6.99 -5.52
N LEU A 58 5.61 -5.90 -4.81
CA LEU A 58 5.61 -4.56 -5.39
C LEU A 58 6.98 -4.17 -5.93
N ASP A 59 8.04 -4.38 -5.16
CA ASP A 59 9.43 -4.13 -5.58
C ASP A 59 9.78 -4.96 -6.81
N LYS A 60 9.43 -6.25 -6.81
CA LYS A 60 9.65 -7.14 -7.95
C LYS A 60 8.98 -6.62 -9.22
N VAL A 61 7.69 -6.26 -9.18
CA VAL A 61 6.99 -5.80 -10.40
C VAL A 61 7.45 -4.42 -10.84
N PHE A 62 7.79 -3.53 -9.90
CA PHE A 62 8.34 -2.22 -10.20
C PHE A 62 9.68 -2.34 -10.93
N ASN A 63 10.58 -3.21 -10.45
CA ASN A 63 11.86 -3.50 -11.10
C ASN A 63 11.71 -4.17 -12.48
N LEU A 64 10.56 -4.80 -12.76
CA LEU A 64 10.21 -5.33 -14.08
C LEU A 64 9.57 -4.29 -15.02
N GLY A 65 9.44 -3.04 -14.58
CA GLY A 65 8.88 -1.95 -15.36
C GLY A 65 7.36 -1.80 -15.25
N ALA A 66 6.73 -2.37 -14.21
CA ALA A 66 5.32 -2.13 -13.95
C ALA A 66 5.07 -0.66 -13.59
N ILE A 67 3.96 -0.12 -14.09
CA ILE A 67 3.48 1.21 -13.74
C ILE A 67 2.66 1.08 -12.46
N VAL A 68 2.99 1.86 -11.43
CA VAL A 68 2.25 1.82 -10.17
C VAL A 68 1.38 3.06 -10.04
N THR A 69 0.10 2.84 -9.74
CA THR A 69 -0.93 3.88 -9.65
C THR A 69 -1.61 3.85 -8.28
N GLY A 70 -2.25 4.96 -7.92
CA GLY A 70 -2.93 5.14 -6.63
C GLY A 70 -2.01 5.56 -5.47
N CYS A 71 -0.70 5.32 -5.60
CA CYS A 71 0.29 5.72 -4.60
C CYS A 71 0.61 7.22 -4.69
N SER A 72 0.85 7.85 -3.55
CA SER A 72 1.18 9.27 -3.45
C SER A 72 2.60 9.61 -3.91
N ASP A 73 3.50 8.61 -3.88
CA ASP A 73 4.87 8.72 -4.36
C ASP A 73 5.12 7.67 -5.45
N GLN A 74 5.33 8.13 -6.68
CA GLN A 74 5.56 7.25 -7.83
C GLN A 74 6.93 6.57 -7.82
N SER A 75 7.89 7.08 -7.03
CA SER A 75 9.19 6.42 -6.84
C SER A 75 9.11 5.21 -5.91
N LEU A 76 7.97 5.03 -5.22
CA LEU A 76 7.77 4.01 -4.18
C LEU A 76 8.79 4.05 -3.04
N THR A 77 9.48 5.18 -2.85
CA THR A 77 10.38 5.37 -1.71
C THR A 77 9.58 5.49 -0.41
N LYS A 78 8.43 6.17 -0.47
CA LYS A 78 7.53 6.36 0.66
C LYS A 78 6.09 5.96 0.33
N VAL A 79 5.34 5.59 1.35
CA VAL A 79 3.92 5.27 1.25
C VAL A 79 3.13 5.91 2.39
N LYS A 80 1.84 6.17 2.15
CA LYS A 80 0.91 6.60 3.20
C LYS A 80 0.46 5.42 4.05
N VAL A 81 0.56 5.61 5.36
CA VAL A 81 -0.01 4.69 6.36
C VAL A 81 -0.95 5.44 7.28
N ILE A 82 -1.87 4.72 7.91
CA ILE A 82 -2.70 5.27 8.98
C ILE A 82 -1.81 5.60 10.18
N LYS A 83 -1.92 6.84 10.65
CA LYS A 83 -1.24 7.32 11.86
C LYS A 83 -1.92 6.69 13.07
N THR A 84 -1.16 5.91 13.83
CA THR A 84 -1.58 5.29 15.09
C THR A 84 -1.19 6.16 16.27
#